data_AF-A0A7V9N3I1-F1
#
_entry.id   AF-A0A7V9N3I1-F1
#
_cell.length_a   1.000
_cell.length_b   1.000
_cell.length_c   1.000
_cell.angle_alpha   90.00
_cell.angle_beta   90.00
_cell.angle_gamma   90.00
#
_symmetry.space_group_name_H-M   'P 1'
#
loop_
_entity.id
_entity.type
_entity.pdbx_description
1 polymer ?
#
loop_
_entity_poly.entity_id
_entity_poly.type
_entity_poly.pdbx_seq_one_letter_code
_entity_poly.pdbx_strand_id
1 'polypeptide(L)'
;MDDKERNDLTGRLCPWCDSPEVRFVQRGYVGPTDEVDQYVVCAACNKTTYEIVAKTAREMRLGRYKPGAVYQDRSQNTRYTINRVLRAGQNEFLIYLKPLPERAGAVL
;
A
#
# COMPACT_ATOMS: atom_id res chain seq x y z
N MET A 1 -28.21 7.98 12.50
CA MET A 1 -27.50 8.08 11.22
C MET A 1 -26.03 8.30 11.55
N ASP A 2 -25.33 7.17 11.61
CA ASP A 2 -23.95 6.97 11.17
C ASP A 2 -22.82 7.76 11.85
N ASP A 3 -22.53 7.39 13.10
CA ASP A 3 -21.27 7.63 13.82
C ASP A 3 -20.03 6.92 13.21
N LYS A 4 -20.10 6.51 11.93
CA LYS A 4 -19.09 5.66 11.28
C LYS A 4 -18.19 6.40 10.28
N GLU A 5 -18.43 7.70 10.06
CA GLU A 5 -17.72 8.51 9.05
C GLU A 5 -16.89 9.65 9.68
N ARG A 6 -16.37 9.43 10.89
CA ARG A 6 -15.58 10.44 11.63
C ARG A 6 -14.29 9.89 12.25
N ASN A 7 -13.93 8.63 11.99
CA ASN A 7 -12.84 7.93 12.68
C ASN A 7 -11.82 7.28 11.75
N ASP A 8 -11.20 8.06 10.86
CA ASP A 8 -9.95 7.66 10.17
C ASP A 8 -8.88 8.79 10.22
N LEU A 9 -9.10 9.80 11.06
CA LEU A 9 -8.13 10.82 11.48
C LEU A 9 -7.50 10.51 12.85
N THR A 10 -7.76 9.33 13.41
CA THR A 10 -6.90 8.77 14.46
C THR A 10 -5.56 8.50 13.80
N GLY A 11 -4.62 9.44 13.99
CA GLY A 11 -3.39 9.60 13.21
C GLY A 11 -2.80 8.27 12.75
N ARG A 12 -2.81 8.05 11.43
CA ARG A 12 -2.14 6.89 10.85
C ARG A 12 -0.69 6.93 11.32
N LEU A 13 -0.26 5.87 11.99
CA LEU A 13 1.13 5.76 12.41
C LEU A 13 1.93 5.14 11.28
N CYS A 14 3.19 5.54 11.17
CA CYS A 14 4.12 4.87 10.29
C CYS A 14 4.25 3.40 10.72
N PRO A 15 4.02 2.41 9.84
CA PRO A 15 4.08 1.00 10.22
C PRO A 15 5.51 0.49 10.50
N TRP A 16 6.52 1.37 10.40
CA TRP A 16 7.94 1.04 10.60
C TRP A 16 8.53 1.65 11.88
N CYS A 17 8.09 2.84 12.26
CA CYS A 17 8.64 3.57 13.41
C CYS A 17 7.56 4.13 14.35
N ASP A 18 6.29 3.79 14.10
CA ASP A 18 5.11 4.25 14.85
C ASP A 18 4.97 5.79 14.95
N SER A 19 5.72 6.55 14.14
CA SER A 19 5.63 8.00 14.13
C SER A 19 4.27 8.45 13.58
N PRO A 20 3.61 9.43 14.23
CA PRO A 20 2.38 10.04 13.72
C PRO A 20 2.64 11.06 12.59
N GLU A 21 3.90 11.42 12.33
CA GLU A 21 4.30 12.37 11.29
C GLU A 21 4.25 11.72 9.91
N VAL A 22 3.04 11.42 9.45
CA VAL A 22 2.82 10.81 8.15
C VAL A 22 1.91 11.65 7.26
N ARG A 23 2.24 11.65 5.97
CA ARG A 23 1.39 12.18 4.91
C ARG A 23 0.76 11.01 4.16
N PHE A 24 -0.56 10.93 4.20
CA PHE A 24 -1.31 9.95 3.44
C PHE A 24 -1.64 10.49 2.05
N VAL A 25 -1.33 9.69 1.03
CA VAL A 25 -1.69 9.94 -0.37
C VAL A 25 -2.73 8.92 -0.77
N GLN A 26 -3.94 9.41 -1.02
CA GLN A 26 -5.07 8.61 -1.43
C GLN A 26 -5.28 8.73 -2.93
N ARG A 27 -5.33 7.59 -3.64
CA ARG A 27 -5.77 7.57 -5.04
C ARG A 27 -7.26 7.84 -5.16
N GLY A 28 -7.67 8.41 -6.29
CA GLY A 28 -9.09 8.48 -6.65
C GLY A 28 -9.64 7.10 -7.01
N TYR A 29 -10.95 6.88 -6.82
CA TYR A 29 -11.61 5.63 -7.18
C TYR A 29 -12.23 5.65 -8.59
N VAL A 30 -12.45 6.83 -9.18
CA VAL A 30 -13.17 7.02 -10.45
C VAL A 30 -12.53 8.15 -11.26
N GLY A 31 -12.43 7.97 -12.59
CA GLY A 31 -11.95 8.98 -13.53
C GLY A 31 -10.41 9.06 -13.62
N PRO A 32 -9.87 10.01 -14.39
CA PRO A 32 -8.45 10.32 -14.38
C PRO A 32 -8.03 10.75 -12.97
N THR A 33 -7.06 10.07 -12.38
CA THR A 33 -6.53 10.41 -11.06
C THR A 33 -5.11 10.93 -11.23
N ASP A 34 -4.76 12.00 -10.53
CA ASP A 34 -3.37 12.48 -10.49
C ASP A 34 -2.46 11.46 -9.77
N GLU A 35 -3.05 10.74 -8.80
CA GLU A 35 -2.38 9.69 -8.04
C GLU A 35 -2.88 8.31 -8.45
N VAL A 36 -1.95 7.49 -8.94
CA VAL A 36 -2.23 6.14 -9.43
C VAL A 36 -2.26 5.12 -8.28
N ASP A 37 -1.41 5.33 -7.27
CA ASP A 37 -1.21 4.46 -6.12
C ASP A 37 -1.72 5.11 -4.82
N GLN A 38 -1.95 4.29 -3.79
CA GLN A 38 -2.25 4.78 -2.44
C GLN A 38 -1.12 4.40 -1.50
N TYR A 39 -0.58 5.38 -0.78
CA TYR A 39 0.59 5.19 0.07
C TYR A 39 0.67 6.20 1.21
N VAL A 40 1.50 5.88 2.19
CA VAL A 40 1.82 6.74 3.34
C VAL A 40 3.30 7.12 3.26
N VAL A 41 3.64 8.39 3.42
CA VAL A 41 5.03 8.87 3.53
C VAL A 41 5.28 9.33 4.95
N CYS A 42 6.28 8.76 5.63
CA CYS A 42 6.65 9.19 6.98
C CYS A 42 7.80 10.18 6.95
N ALA A 43 7.66 11.33 7.61
CA ALA A 43 8.72 12.34 7.72
C ALA A 43 9.84 11.92 8.69
N ALA A 44 9.54 11.08 9.68
CA ALA A 44 10.51 10.65 10.68
C ALA A 44 11.51 9.60 10.16
N CYS A 45 11.05 8.62 9.38
CA CYS A 45 11.91 7.55 8.83
C CYS A 45 12.10 7.62 7.32
N ASN A 46 11.50 8.62 6.64
CA ASN A 46 11.55 8.82 5.19
C ASN A 46 11.17 7.60 4.34
N LYS A 47 10.38 6.67 4.91
CA LYS A 47 9.85 5.51 4.18
C LYS A 47 8.50 5.83 3.54
N THR A 48 8.30 5.25 2.36
CA THR A 48 7.03 5.24 1.65
C THR A 48 6.40 3.86 1.82
N THR A 49 5.16 3.82 2.25
CA THR A 49 4.48 2.57 2.53
C THR A 49 3.25 2.45 1.67
N TYR A 50 3.29 1.52 0.71
CA TYR A 50 2.19 1.31 -0.22
C TYR A 50 1.07 0.49 0.43
N GLU A 51 -0.16 0.97 0.25
CA GLU A 51 -1.40 0.24 0.59
C GLU A 51 -2.09 -0.30 -0.66
N ILE A 52 -2.03 0.43 -1.77
CA ILE A 52 -2.56 0.00 -3.06
C ILE A 52 -1.55 0.38 -4.14
N VAL A 53 -1.20 -0.57 -5.00
CA VAL A 53 -0.45 -0.30 -6.23
C VAL A 53 -1.26 -0.69 -7.45
N ALA A 54 -1.31 0.18 -8.45
CA ALA A 54 -1.96 -0.13 -9.72
C ALA A 54 -1.00 -0.88 -10.66
N LYS A 55 -1.55 -1.81 -11.41
CA LYS A 55 -0.83 -2.59 -12.43
C LYS A 55 -1.67 -2.75 -13.69
N THR A 56 -0.98 -2.75 -14.81
CA THR A 56 -1.59 -3.03 -16.11
C THR A 56 -1.85 -4.53 -16.29
N ALA A 57 -2.73 -4.89 -17.23
CA ALA A 57 -2.95 -6.29 -17.59
C ALA A 57 -1.65 -6.99 -18.05
N ARG A 58 -0.75 -6.25 -18.70
CA ARG A 58 0.55 -6.75 -19.15
C ARG A 58 1.44 -7.13 -17.97
N GLU A 59 1.52 -6.30 -16.94
CA GLU A 59 2.30 -6.59 -15.73
C GLU A 59 1.73 -7.78 -14.95
N MET A 60 0.40 -7.90 -14.88
CA MET A 60 -0.28 -9.00 -14.20
C MET A 60 -0.01 -10.36 -14.82
N ARG A 61 0.14 -10.44 -16.15
CA ARG A 61 0.39 -11.70 -16.89
C ARG A 61 1.69 -12.41 -16.51
N LEU A 62 2.61 -11.72 -15.83
CA LEU A 62 3.83 -12.34 -15.29
C LEU A 62 3.55 -13.31 -14.12
N GLY A 63 2.30 -13.41 -13.65
CA GLY A 63 1.87 -14.40 -12.65
C GLY A 63 2.36 -14.14 -11.23
N ARG A 64 3.00 -12.98 -10.98
CA ARG A 64 3.64 -12.64 -9.71
C ARG A 64 2.69 -12.06 -8.67
N TYR A 65 1.53 -11.57 -9.12
CA TYR A 65 0.61 -10.83 -8.27
C TYR A 65 -0.66 -11.65 -8.02
N LYS A 66 -0.73 -12.26 -6.84
CA LYS A 66 -1.89 -13.02 -6.36
C LYS A 66 -2.00 -12.88 -4.84
N PRO A 67 -3.22 -12.99 -4.27
CA PRO A 67 -3.38 -13.01 -2.83
C PRO A 67 -2.46 -14.03 -2.15
N GLY A 68 -1.86 -13.64 -1.02
CA GLY A 68 -0.89 -14.42 -0.26
C GLY A 68 0.54 -14.38 -0.80
N ALA A 69 0.77 -13.89 -2.03
CA ALA A 69 2.13 -13.69 -2.54
C ALA A 69 2.80 -12.45 -1.94
N VAL A 70 4.12 -12.34 -2.13
CA VAL A 70 4.91 -11.20 -1.68
C VAL A 70 5.07 -10.21 -2.83
N TYR A 71 4.69 -8.97 -2.58
CA TYR A 71 5.10 -7.83 -3.40
C TYR A 71 6.38 -7.23 -2.80
N GLN A 72 7.34 -6.89 -3.66
CA GLN A 72 8.57 -6.22 -3.24
C GLN A 72 8.68 -4.91 -3.98
N ASP A 73 8.64 -3.81 -3.23
CA ASP A 73 9.09 -2.52 -3.73
C ASP A 73 10.63 -2.53 -3.76
N ARG A 74 11.19 -2.49 -4.95
CA ARG A 74 12.64 -2.53 -5.15
C ARG A 74 13.33 -1.23 -4.76
N SER A 75 12.63 -0.10 -4.81
CA SER A 75 13.23 1.20 -4.53
C SER A 75 13.62 1.36 -3.07
N GLN A 76 12.77 0.87 -2.16
CA GLN A 76 12.99 0.91 -0.71
C GLN A 76 13.32 -0.46 -0.10
N ASN A 77 13.45 -1.50 -0.93
CA ASN A 77 13.60 -2.90 -0.55
C ASN A 77 12.49 -3.39 0.41
N THR A 78 11.32 -2.77 0.36
CA THR A 78 10.22 -3.05 1.28
C THR A 78 9.37 -4.20 0.77
N ARG A 79 9.01 -5.14 1.66
CA ARG A 79 8.19 -6.30 1.34
C ARG A 79 6.78 -6.14 1.88
N TYR A 80 5.83 -6.67 1.13
CA TYR A 80 4.41 -6.59 1.42
C TYR A 80 3.75 -7.93 1.15
N THR A 81 2.74 -8.28 1.94
CA THR A 81 1.80 -9.34 1.57
C THR A 81 0.74 -8.76 0.66
N ILE A 82 0.43 -9.45 -0.43
CA ILE A 82 -0.70 -9.12 -1.27
C ILE A 82 -1.96 -9.69 -0.59
N ASN A 83 -2.83 -8.82 -0.08
CA ASN A 83 -4.06 -9.26 0.56
C ASN A 83 -5.18 -9.51 -0.47
N ARG A 84 -5.20 -8.71 -1.53
CA ARG A 84 -6.24 -8.77 -2.56
C ARG A 84 -5.70 -8.24 -3.88
N VAL A 85 -6.23 -8.78 -4.97
CA VAL A 85 -6.07 -8.26 -6.32
C VAL A 85 -7.47 -8.00 -6.87
N LEU A 86 -7.73 -6.78 -7.33
CA LEU A 86 -9.01 -6.36 -7.90
C LEU A 86 -8.81 -5.87 -9.33
N ARG A 87 -9.67 -6.27 -10.26
CA ARG A 87 -9.70 -5.66 -11.60
C ARG A 87 -10.57 -4.39 -11.53
N ALA A 88 -9.96 -3.22 -11.70
CA ALA A 88 -10.64 -1.92 -11.60
C ALA A 88 -11.05 -1.35 -12.97
N GLY A 89 -10.45 -1.84 -14.06
CA GLY A 89 -10.80 -1.42 -15.41
C GLY A 89 -10.39 -2.42 -16.48
N GLN A 90 -10.47 -2.00 -17.75
CA GLN A 90 -10.07 -2.86 -18.88
C GLN A 90 -8.58 -3.22 -18.83
N ASN A 91 -7.73 -2.27 -18.42
CA ASN A 91 -6.28 -2.43 -18.33
C ASN A 91 -5.72 -1.98 -16.95
N GLU A 92 -6.53 -2.03 -15.89
CA GLU A 92 -6.10 -1.65 -14.54
C GLU A 92 -6.48 -2.73 -13.52
N PHE A 93 -5.49 -3.10 -12.71
CA PHE A 93 -5.59 -3.98 -11.57
C PHE A 93 -5.05 -3.27 -10.34
N LEU A 94 -5.77 -3.36 -9.23
CA LEU A 94 -5.36 -2.82 -7.94
C LEU A 94 -4.88 -3.96 -7.06
N ILE A 95 -3.66 -3.84 -6.57
CA ILE A 95 -3.04 -4.80 -5.66
C ILE A 95 -3.05 -4.17 -4.27
N TYR A 96 -3.82 -4.76 -3.37
CA TYR A 96 -3.89 -4.33 -1.98
C TYR A 96 -2.75 -4.96 -1.20
N LEU A 97 -1.98 -4.12 -0.54
CA LEU A 97 -0.75 -4.47 0.14
C LEU A 97 -0.90 -4.30 1.64
N LYS A 98 -0.27 -5.21 2.38
CA LYS A 98 -0.01 -5.04 3.82
C LYS A 98 1.49 -5.11 4.05
N PRO A 99 2.10 -4.12 4.71
CA PRO A 99 3.51 -4.15 5.04
C PRO A 99 3.85 -5.46 5.75
N LEU A 100 4.91 -6.12 5.30
CA LEU A 100 5.55 -7.16 6.07
C LEU A 100 6.61 -6.46 6.91
N PRO A 101 6.42 -6.32 8.24
CA PRO A 101 7.52 -5.89 9.08
C PRO A 101 8.67 -6.85 8.78
N GLU A 102 9.79 -6.31 8.33
CA GLU A 102 11.03 -7.08 8.36
C GLU A 102 11.12 -7.53 9.81
N ARG A 103 11.12 -8.86 10.04
CA ARG A 103 11.41 -9.37 11.37
C ARG A 103 12.70 -8.67 11.77
N ALA A 104 12.60 -7.70 12.69
CA ALA A 104 13.70 -7.34 13.55
C ALA A 104 14.24 -8.69 14.01
N GLY A 105 15.51 -8.92 13.69
CA GLY A 105 16.10 -10.25 13.68
C GLY A 105 15.68 -11.05 14.90
N ALA A 106 15.55 -12.35 14.71
CA ALA A 106 15.80 -13.26 15.81
C ALA A 106 17.08 -12.77 16.49
N VAL A 107 16.92 -12.21 17.68
CA VAL A 107 18.03 -11.98 18.61
C VAL A 107 18.49 -13.38 18.97
N LEU A 108 19.63 -13.78 18.42
CA LEU A 108 20.46 -14.83 18.97
C LEU A 108 21.13 -14.30 20.24
#